data_AF-A0A8T3MYA0-F1
#
_entry.id   AF-A0A8T3MYA0-F1
#
_cell.length_a   1.000
_cell.length_b   1.000
_cell.length_c   1.000
_cell.angle_alpha   90.00
_cell.angle_beta   90.00
_cell.angle_gamma   90.00
#
_symmetry.space_group_name_H-M   'P 1'
#
loop_
_entity.id
_entity.type
_entity.pdbx_description
1 polymer ?
#
loop_
_entity_poly.entity_id
_entity_poly.type
_entity_poly.pdbx_seq_one_letter_code
_entity_poly.pdbx_strand_id
1 'polypeptide(L)'
;MYELPKIGFVRLGQIIGDKKAEPPITALIPVGKSTWWEGVKTGRFPKPVKLGPHITAWRVEDIRALIEQPAALPVSFVLPIDDHYRLTADDRCWRIEQRRTTGEWRPVEYYPTIHGAVNSLAHRLVRTSEASSLADALAAIELVLRTLTQALASQVYVEGRP
;
A
#
# COMPACT_ATOMS: atom_id res chain seq x y z
N MET A 1 20.64 -14.51 17.48
CA MET A 1 20.20 -13.71 16.31
C MET A 1 20.19 -14.62 15.11
N TYR A 2 19.06 -14.75 14.40
CA TYR A 2 19.00 -15.54 13.18
C TYR A 2 19.36 -14.63 12.00
N GLU A 3 20.54 -14.79 11.44
CA GLU A 3 20.96 -14.03 10.26
C GLU A 3 20.34 -14.65 9.01
N LEU A 4 19.67 -13.81 8.21
CA LEU A 4 19.15 -14.23 6.91
C LEU A 4 20.33 -14.58 5.98
N PRO A 5 20.33 -15.74 5.29
CA PRO A 5 21.34 -16.03 4.28
C PRO A 5 21.32 -14.96 3.16
N LYS A 6 22.46 -14.72 2.48
CA LYS A 6 22.56 -13.66 1.46
C LYS A 6 21.62 -13.88 0.26
N ILE A 7 21.35 -15.14 -0.08
CA ILE A 7 20.48 -15.55 -1.19
C ILE A 7 19.66 -16.76 -0.75
N GLY A 8 18.47 -16.95 -1.33
CA GLY A 8 17.62 -18.11 -1.10
C GLY A 8 16.15 -17.77 -0.87
N PHE A 9 15.43 -18.70 -0.25
CA PHE A 9 14.00 -18.59 0.02
C PHE A 9 13.69 -18.76 1.50
N VAL A 10 12.78 -17.94 2.00
CA VAL A 10 12.24 -18.01 3.37
C VAL A 10 10.75 -18.31 3.36
N ARG A 11 10.30 -19.02 4.39
CA ARG A 11 8.87 -19.33 4.58
C ARG A 11 8.22 -18.33 5.53
N LEU A 12 6.89 -18.30 5.51
CA LEU A 12 6.10 -17.40 6.33
C LEU A 12 6.49 -17.43 7.81
N GLY A 13 6.62 -18.61 8.42
CA GLY A 13 6.99 -18.74 9.83
C GLY A 13 8.36 -18.14 10.19
N GLN A 14 9.29 -18.06 9.22
CA GLN A 14 10.58 -17.38 9.42
C GLN A 14 10.45 -15.86 9.32
N ILE A 15 9.47 -15.36 8.57
CA ILE A 15 9.24 -13.92 8.38
C ILE A 15 8.48 -13.34 9.58
N ILE A 16 7.32 -13.91 9.89
CA ILE A 16 6.44 -13.41 10.97
C ILE A 16 6.77 -14.00 12.35
N GLY A 17 7.71 -14.93 12.40
CA GLY A 17 8.08 -15.65 13.61
C GLY A 17 7.09 -16.76 13.96
N ASP A 18 7.59 -17.71 14.75
CA ASP A 18 6.79 -18.79 15.31
C ASP A 18 7.23 -19.04 16.76
N LYS A 19 6.36 -18.67 17.70
CA LYS A 19 6.59 -18.87 19.14
C LYS A 19 6.40 -20.33 19.56
N LYS A 20 5.77 -21.16 18.72
CA LYS A 20 5.47 -22.57 19.01
C LYS A 20 6.52 -23.52 18.42
N ALA A 21 7.41 -23.03 17.57
CA ALA A 21 8.52 -23.81 17.06
C ALA A 21 9.56 -24.08 18.15
N GLU A 22 10.23 -25.23 18.07
CA GLU A 22 11.36 -25.59 18.94
C GLU A 22 12.63 -25.68 18.08
N PRO A 23 13.60 -24.75 18.23
CA PRO A 23 13.58 -23.55 19.07
C PRO A 23 12.66 -22.43 18.54
N PRO A 24 12.21 -21.49 19.40
CA PRO A 24 11.31 -20.40 18.99
C PRO A 24 11.93 -19.52 17.91
N ILE A 25 11.18 -19.28 16.84
CA ILE A 25 11.64 -18.46 15.70
C ILE A 25 11.23 -17.02 15.97
N THR A 26 12.21 -16.13 16.13
CA THR A 26 11.97 -14.70 16.28
C THR A 26 11.42 -14.12 14.98
N ALA A 27 10.39 -13.26 15.09
CA ALA A 27 9.81 -12.57 13.94
C ALA A 27 10.80 -11.55 13.38
N LEU A 28 11.06 -11.61 12.07
CA LEU A 28 11.78 -10.55 11.35
C LEU A 28 10.88 -9.33 11.18
N ILE A 29 9.61 -9.57 10.87
CA ILE A 29 8.57 -8.54 10.73
C ILE A 29 7.43 -8.92 11.67
N PRO A 30 7.22 -8.19 12.79
CA PRO A 30 6.28 -8.59 13.83
C PRO A 30 4.83 -8.26 13.45
N VAL A 31 4.32 -8.91 12.40
CA VAL A 31 2.92 -8.81 11.94
C VAL A 31 2.23 -10.16 12.01
N GLY A 32 0.91 -10.15 12.18
CA GLY A 32 0.11 -11.37 12.16
C GLY A 32 0.08 -12.03 10.78
N LYS A 33 -0.21 -13.34 10.76
CA LYS A 33 -0.38 -14.12 9.51
C LYS A 33 -1.44 -13.51 8.58
N SER A 34 -2.59 -13.10 9.11
CA SER A 34 -3.67 -12.45 8.33
C SER A 34 -3.17 -11.16 7.69
N THR A 35 -2.56 -10.28 8.48
CA THR A 35 -1.98 -9.01 8.02
C THR A 35 -0.93 -9.22 6.93
N TRP A 36 -0.10 -10.26 7.05
CA TRP A 36 0.85 -10.60 6.00
C TRP A 36 0.16 -10.97 4.68
N TRP A 37 -0.82 -11.87 4.72
CA TRP A 37 -1.54 -12.26 3.50
C TRP A 37 -2.36 -11.12 2.90
N GLU A 38 -2.95 -10.27 3.73
CA GLU A 38 -3.63 -9.05 3.28
C GLU A 38 -2.64 -8.10 2.63
N GLY A 39 -1.48 -7.86 3.24
CA GLY A 39 -0.45 -7.01 2.65
C GLY A 39 0.13 -7.56 1.35
N VAL A 40 0.24 -8.89 1.21
CA VAL A 40 0.60 -9.53 -0.06
C VAL A 40 -0.49 -9.32 -1.11
N LYS A 41 -1.77 -9.41 -0.72
CA LYS A 41 -2.91 -9.17 -1.63
C LYS A 41 -2.99 -7.71 -2.07
N THR A 42 -2.69 -6.76 -1.17
CA THR A 42 -2.74 -5.32 -1.45
C THR A 42 -1.48 -4.77 -2.11
N GLY A 43 -0.44 -5.60 -2.28
CA GLY A 43 0.83 -5.20 -2.89
C GLY A 43 1.83 -4.58 -1.91
N ARG A 44 1.44 -4.34 -0.65
CA ARG A 44 2.31 -3.82 0.41
C ARG A 44 3.50 -4.75 0.72
N PHE A 45 3.30 -6.06 0.65
CA PHE A 45 4.33 -7.07 0.89
C PHE A 45 4.68 -7.82 -0.40
N PRO A 46 5.92 -8.34 -0.51
CA PRO A 46 6.37 -8.99 -1.73
C PRO A 46 5.52 -10.22 -2.08
N LYS A 47 5.33 -10.43 -3.39
CA LYS A 47 4.56 -11.55 -3.90
C LYS A 47 5.26 -12.87 -3.58
N PRO A 48 4.53 -13.91 -3.15
CA PRO A 48 5.10 -15.21 -2.89
C PRO A 48 5.51 -15.93 -4.17
N VAL A 49 6.58 -16.71 -4.09
CA VAL A 49 7.03 -17.66 -5.11
C VAL A 49 6.57 -19.07 -4.74
N LYS A 50 5.99 -19.78 -5.71
CA LYS A 50 5.61 -21.20 -5.57
C LYS A 50 6.81 -22.07 -5.97
N LEU A 51 7.34 -22.82 -5.01
CA LEU A 51 8.42 -23.80 -5.25
C LEU A 51 7.88 -25.21 -5.52
N GLY A 52 6.60 -25.45 -5.22
CA GLY A 52 5.92 -26.73 -5.43
C GLY A 52 4.44 -26.65 -5.05
N PRO A 53 3.67 -27.74 -5.19
CA PRO A 53 2.21 -27.76 -5.03
C PRO A 53 1.71 -27.16 -3.71
N HIS A 54 2.45 -27.37 -2.61
CA HIS A 54 2.11 -26.86 -1.27
C HIS A 54 3.21 -26.01 -0.65
N ILE A 55 4.18 -25.55 -1.44
CA ILE A 55 5.35 -24.83 -0.96
C ILE A 55 5.29 -23.40 -1.46
N THR A 56 4.98 -22.50 -0.54
CA THR A 56 5.00 -21.05 -0.77
C THR A 56 6.15 -20.45 0.01
N ALA A 57 7.00 -19.68 -0.66
CA ALA A 57 8.18 -19.05 -0.10
C ALA A 57 8.37 -17.64 -0.67
N TRP A 58 9.24 -16.85 -0.06
CA TRP A 58 9.62 -15.51 -0.49
C TRP A 58 11.13 -15.46 -0.70
N ARG A 59 11.59 -14.66 -1.66
CA ARG A 59 13.03 -14.45 -1.84
C ARG A 59 13.56 -13.67 -0.64
N VAL A 60 14.73 -14.05 -0.16
CA VAL A 60 15.38 -13.33 0.95
C VAL A 60 15.68 -11.89 0.58
N GLU A 61 16.00 -11.64 -0.69
CA GLU A 61 16.27 -10.30 -1.25
C GLU A 61 15.07 -9.37 -1.09
N ASP A 62 13.87 -9.84 -1.43
CA ASP A 62 12.63 -9.06 -1.32
C ASP A 62 12.31 -8.70 0.15
N ILE A 63 12.57 -9.64 1.07
CA ILE A 63 12.36 -9.43 2.50
C ILE A 63 13.40 -8.46 3.08
N ARG A 64 14.67 -8.57 2.65
CA ARG A 64 15.72 -7.61 3.02
C ARG A 64 15.40 -6.21 2.51
N ALA A 65 14.99 -6.09 1.25
CA ALA A 65 14.57 -4.81 0.66
C ALA A 65 13.37 -4.20 1.43
N LEU A 66 12.44 -5.02 1.91
CA LEU A 66 11.34 -4.57 2.76
C LEU A 66 11.80 -4.08 4.14
N ILE A 67 12.81 -4.73 4.75
CA ILE A 67 13.36 -4.35 6.06
C ILE A 67 14.21 -3.08 5.96
N GLU A 68 15.02 -2.95 4.90
CA GLU A 68 15.87 -1.77 4.65
C GLU A 68 15.04 -0.54 4.26
N GLN A 69 13.85 -0.73 3.67
CA GLN A 69 12.93 0.34 3.30
C GLN A 69 11.53 0.13 3.92
N PRO A 70 11.38 0.30 5.24
CA PRO A 70 10.17 -0.15 5.95
C PRO A 70 8.89 0.69 5.73
N ALA A 71 8.95 1.82 5.02
CA ALA A 71 7.79 2.66 4.65
C ALA A 71 8.19 4.01 4.04
N ALA A 72 9.47 4.38 4.08
CA ALA A 72 9.98 5.64 3.54
C ALA A 72 10.34 5.51 2.06
N LEU A 73 9.37 5.13 1.22
CA LEU A 73 9.55 5.32 -0.21
C LEU A 73 9.26 6.80 -0.54
N PRO A 74 10.04 7.42 -1.45
CA PRO A 74 9.59 8.64 -2.09
C PRO A 74 8.28 8.29 -2.81
N VAL A 75 7.17 8.78 -2.25
CA VAL A 75 5.85 8.71 -2.89
C VAL A 75 6.01 9.17 -4.33
N SER A 76 5.92 8.22 -5.26
CA SER A 76 6.16 8.48 -6.68
C SER A 76 5.07 9.38 -7.25
N PHE A 77 3.92 9.40 -6.57
CA PHE A 77 2.80 10.26 -6.89
C PHE A 77 2.03 10.62 -5.62
N VAL A 78 1.81 11.92 -5.39
CA VAL A 78 0.93 12.44 -4.34
C VAL A 78 -0.18 13.23 -5.01
N LEU A 79 -1.41 12.77 -4.83
CA LEU A 79 -2.61 13.44 -5.30
C LEU A 79 -3.38 13.98 -4.09
N PRO A 80 -3.26 15.28 -3.79
CA PRO A 80 -4.13 15.91 -2.79
C PRO A 80 -5.58 15.86 -3.29
N ILE A 81 -6.49 15.42 -2.43
CA ILE A 81 -7.93 15.39 -2.72
C ILE A 81 -8.60 16.57 -2.02
N ASP A 82 -8.33 16.75 -0.72
CA ASP A 82 -8.75 17.88 0.11
C ASP A 82 -7.79 18.07 1.31
N ASP A 83 -8.18 18.88 2.30
CA ASP A 83 -7.40 19.13 3.52
C ASP A 83 -7.27 17.90 4.46
N HIS A 84 -8.10 16.88 4.25
CA HIS A 84 -8.23 15.72 5.11
C HIS A 84 -7.68 14.45 4.46
N TYR A 85 -7.77 14.31 3.13
CA TYR A 85 -7.39 13.11 2.40
C TYR A 85 -6.46 13.42 1.23
N ARG A 86 -5.47 12.55 1.07
CA ARG A 86 -4.65 12.48 -0.14
C ARG A 86 -4.46 11.04 -0.54
N LEU A 87 -4.35 10.82 -1.85
CA LEU A 87 -4.09 9.53 -2.43
C LEU A 87 -2.62 9.51 -2.86
N THR A 88 -1.88 8.53 -2.37
CA THR A 88 -0.45 8.40 -2.66
C THR A 88 -0.19 7.07 -3.32
N ALA A 89 0.73 7.01 -4.26
CA ALA A 89 1.15 5.79 -4.91
C ALA A 89 2.65 5.62 -4.83
N ASP A 90 3.07 4.38 -4.61
CA ASP A 90 4.45 3.92 -4.74
C ASP A 90 4.53 2.74 -5.74
N ASP A 91 5.74 2.20 -5.94
CA ASP A 91 6.01 1.06 -6.82
C ASP A 91 5.26 -0.21 -6.45
N ARG A 92 4.65 -0.26 -5.26
CA ARG A 92 4.07 -1.45 -4.65
C ARG A 92 2.56 -1.35 -4.46
N CYS A 93 2.03 -0.16 -4.19
CA CYS A 93 0.63 0.03 -3.87
C CYS A 93 0.13 1.47 -4.01
N TRP A 94 -1.19 1.58 -4.14
CA TRP A 94 -1.95 2.81 -3.94
C TRP A 94 -2.38 2.87 -2.47
N ARG A 95 -2.24 4.02 -1.81
CA ARG A 95 -2.65 4.18 -0.41
C ARG A 95 -3.42 5.49 -0.19
N ILE A 96 -4.47 5.41 0.62
CA ILE A 96 -5.25 6.57 1.06
C ILE A 96 -4.65 7.03 2.39
N GLU A 97 -4.22 8.29 2.46
CA GLU A 97 -3.73 8.89 3.68
C GLU A 97 -4.74 9.90 4.21
N GLN A 98 -4.89 9.93 5.53
CA GLN A 98 -5.74 10.89 6.23
C GLN A 98 -4.89 11.79 7.11
N ARG A 99 -5.18 13.09 7.08
CA ARG A 99 -4.56 14.10 7.94
C ARG A 99 -5.17 14.02 9.33
N ARG A 100 -4.33 13.93 10.35
CA ARG A 100 -4.74 14.04 11.75
C ARG A 100 -4.96 15.51 12.14
N THR A 101 -5.66 15.72 13.24
CA THR A 101 -5.77 17.05 13.88
C THR A 101 -4.40 17.64 14.26
N THR A 102 -3.40 16.79 14.47
CA THR A 102 -2.00 17.17 14.71
C THR A 102 -1.26 17.63 13.46
N GLY A 103 -1.87 17.52 12.28
CA GLY A 103 -1.27 17.83 10.99
C GLY A 103 -0.47 16.68 10.35
N GLU A 104 -0.29 15.56 11.06
CA GLU A 104 0.44 14.38 10.58
C GLU A 104 -0.42 13.57 9.59
N TRP A 105 0.14 13.21 8.44
CA TRP A 105 -0.49 12.31 7.46
C TRP A 105 -0.24 10.86 7.85
N ARG A 106 -1.30 10.04 7.92
CA ARG A 106 -1.15 8.59 8.16
C ARG A 106 -1.88 7.75 7.12
N PRO A 107 -1.26 6.66 6.64
CA PRO A 107 -1.92 5.73 5.74
C PRO A 107 -3.07 5.02 6.45
N VAL A 108 -4.25 5.08 5.85
CA VAL A 108 -5.49 4.49 6.35
C VAL A 108 -5.77 3.16 5.64
N GLU A 109 -5.63 3.12 4.31
CA GLU A 109 -5.89 1.93 3.50
C GLU A 109 -4.91 1.79 2.34
N TYR A 110 -4.71 0.55 1.89
CA TYR A 110 -3.78 0.17 0.82
C TYR A 110 -4.51 -0.67 -0.23
N TYR A 111 -4.21 -0.44 -1.50
CA TYR A 111 -4.84 -1.10 -2.64
C TYR A 111 -3.80 -1.47 -3.70
N PRO A 112 -3.96 -2.63 -4.35
CA PRO A 112 -3.06 -3.05 -5.43
C PRO A 112 -3.39 -2.36 -6.75
N THR A 113 -4.55 -1.70 -6.86
CA THR A 113 -5.03 -1.06 -8.09
C THR A 113 -5.55 0.34 -7.82
N ILE A 114 -5.38 1.24 -8.79
CA ILE A 114 -5.93 2.60 -8.75
C ILE A 114 -7.45 2.59 -8.63
N HIS A 115 -8.11 1.70 -9.37
CA HIS A 115 -9.57 1.57 -9.35
C HIS A 115 -10.10 1.20 -7.95
N GLY A 116 -9.44 0.27 -7.25
CA GLY A 116 -9.79 -0.08 -5.88
C GLY A 116 -9.61 1.11 -4.91
N ALA A 117 -8.50 1.85 -5.05
CA ALA A 117 -8.23 3.02 -4.23
C ALA A 117 -9.25 4.14 -4.48
N VAL A 118 -9.56 4.44 -5.74
CA VAL A 118 -10.53 5.47 -6.14
C VAL A 118 -11.93 5.09 -5.70
N ASN A 119 -12.38 3.85 -5.88
CA ASN A 119 -13.72 3.43 -5.43
C ASN A 119 -13.88 3.52 -3.92
N SER A 120 -12.88 3.07 -3.15
CA SER A 120 -12.95 3.18 -1.69
C SER A 120 -12.93 4.63 -1.23
N LEU A 121 -12.09 5.47 -1.85
CA LEU A 121 -12.08 6.91 -1.60
C LEU A 121 -13.45 7.52 -1.91
N ALA A 122 -14.07 7.18 -3.04
CA ALA A 122 -15.39 7.67 -3.41
C ALA A 122 -16.46 7.28 -2.38
N HIS A 123 -16.52 6.00 -1.97
CA HIS A 123 -17.42 5.57 -0.90
C HIS A 123 -17.21 6.33 0.41
N ARG A 124 -15.95 6.61 0.76
CA ARG A 124 -15.59 7.36 1.96
C ARG A 124 -16.02 8.81 1.85
N LEU A 125 -15.71 9.48 0.74
CA LEU A 125 -16.12 10.86 0.48
C LEU A 125 -17.63 10.99 0.53
N VAL A 126 -18.39 10.07 -0.08
CA VAL A 126 -19.86 10.05 0.01
C VAL A 126 -20.34 9.88 1.46
N ARG A 127 -19.68 9.02 2.24
CA ARG A 127 -20.06 8.77 3.64
C ARG A 127 -19.71 9.91 4.58
N THR A 128 -18.62 10.64 4.33
CA THR A 128 -18.14 11.75 5.17
C THR A 128 -18.59 13.11 4.69
N SER A 129 -19.09 13.19 3.46
CA SER A 129 -19.70 14.39 2.91
C SER A 129 -21.02 14.62 3.61
N GLU A 130 -21.26 15.84 4.10
CA GLU A 130 -22.60 16.34 4.42
C GLU A 130 -23.47 16.51 3.14
N ALA A 131 -23.27 15.64 2.14
CA ALA A 131 -24.03 15.62 0.91
C ALA A 131 -25.45 15.18 1.25
N SER A 132 -26.35 16.16 1.32
CA SER A 132 -27.78 15.91 1.49
C SER A 132 -28.43 15.40 0.20
N SER A 133 -27.70 15.38 -0.92
CA SER A 133 -28.21 14.98 -2.24
C SER A 133 -27.24 14.17 -3.09
N LEU A 134 -27.79 13.39 -4.03
CA LEU A 134 -27.05 12.66 -5.06
C LEU A 134 -26.20 13.60 -5.95
N ALA A 135 -26.64 14.86 -6.12
CA ALA A 135 -25.93 15.86 -6.90
C ALA A 135 -24.60 16.29 -6.23
N ASP A 136 -24.58 16.43 -4.90
CA ASP A 136 -23.36 16.78 -4.16
C ASP A 136 -22.34 15.63 -4.19
N ALA A 137 -22.83 14.39 -4.08
CA ALA A 137 -22.01 13.18 -4.23
C ALA A 137 -21.42 13.06 -5.65
N LEU A 138 -22.21 13.35 -6.68
CA LEU A 138 -21.75 13.35 -8.07
C LEU A 138 -20.77 14.51 -8.36
N ALA A 139 -20.95 15.68 -7.75
CA ALA A 139 -20.03 16.81 -7.87
C ALA A 139 -18.65 16.51 -7.27
N ALA A 140 -18.60 15.81 -6.13
CA ALA A 140 -17.34 15.33 -5.55
C ALA A 140 -16.64 14.31 -6.46
N ILE A 141 -17.40 13.42 -7.10
CA ILE A 141 -16.86 12.46 -8.08
C ILE A 141 -16.31 13.17 -9.32
N GLU A 142 -17.04 14.16 -9.87
CA GLU A 142 -16.57 14.97 -10.99
C GLU A 142 -15.30 15.76 -10.64
N LEU A 143 -15.21 16.31 -9.42
CA LEU A 143 -14.02 17.00 -8.97
C LEU A 143 -12.83 16.06 -8.91
N VAL A 144 -13.00 14.84 -8.37
CA VAL A 144 -11.96 13.81 -8.37
C VAL A 144 -11.53 13.46 -9.79
N LEU A 145 -12.47 13.28 -10.71
CA LEU A 145 -12.17 13.00 -12.13
C LEU A 145 -11.44 14.15 -12.81
N ARG A 146 -11.86 15.40 -12.59
CA ARG A 146 -11.18 16.60 -13.12
C ARG A 146 -9.76 16.71 -12.58
N THR A 147 -9.58 16.52 -11.28
CA THR A 147 -8.26 16.57 -10.63
C THR A 147 -7.36 15.45 -11.10
N LEU A 148 -7.87 14.22 -11.25
CA LEU A 148 -7.15 13.09 -11.84
C LEU A 148 -6.74 13.37 -13.29
N THR A 149 -7.66 13.92 -14.08
CA THR A 149 -7.41 14.28 -15.49
C THR A 149 -6.33 15.36 -15.60
N GLN A 150 -6.40 16.40 -14.75
CA GLN A 150 -5.42 17.49 -14.72
C GLN A 150 -4.04 17.00 -14.26
N ALA A 151 -3.99 16.13 -13.24
CA ALA A 151 -2.74 15.56 -12.73
C ALA A 151 -2.08 14.60 -13.73
N LEU A 152 -2.87 13.82 -14.48
CA LEU A 152 -2.35 12.98 -15.56
C LEU A 152 -1.85 13.84 -16.73
N ALA A 153 -2.58 14.90 -17.10
CA ALA A 153 -2.17 15.82 -18.17
C ALA A 153 -0.88 16.58 -17.84
N SER A 154 -0.66 16.96 -16.58
CA SER A 154 0.57 17.64 -16.15
C SER A 154 1.80 16.71 -16.12
N GLN A 155 1.62 15.41 -15.91
CA GLN A 155 2.72 14.44 -15.99
C GLN A 155 3.11 14.08 -17.43
N VAL A 156 2.15 14.03 -18.36
CA VAL A 156 2.42 13.74 -19.78
C VAL A 156 3.23 14.87 -20.46
N TYR A 157 3.18 16.09 -19.94
CA TYR A 157 3.95 17.22 -20.49
C TYR A 157 5.44 17.21 -20.11
N VAL A 158 5.89 16.35 -19.18
CA VAL A 158 7.30 16.28 -18.75
C VAL A 158 8.12 15.27 -19.59
N GLU A 159 7.49 14.38 -20.35
CA GLU A 159 8.17 13.49 -21.32
C GLU A 159 8.18 14.04 -22.76
N GLY A 160 7.88 15.34 -22.92
CA GLY A 160 7.77 16.01 -24.22
C GLY A 160 8.89 17.02 -24.52
N ARG A 161 10.04 16.49 -24.98
CA ARG A 161 11.08 17.11 -25.86
C ARG A 161 12.20 17.97 -25.26
N PRO A 162 13.34 18.10 -25.99
CA PRO A 162 13.72 17.49 -27.28
C PRO A 162 14.84 16.46 -27.21
#